data_AF-A0A9P8U8Z9-F1
#
_entry.id   AF-A0A9P8U8Z9-F1
#
_cell.length_a   1.000
_cell.length_b   1.000
_cell.length_c   1.000
_cell.angle_alpha   90.00
_cell.angle_beta   90.00
_cell.angle_gamma   90.00
#
_symmetry.space_group_name_H-M   'P 1'
#
loop_
_entity.id
_entity.type
_entity.pdbx_description
1 polymer ?
#
loop_
_entity_poly.entity_id
_entity_poly.type
_entity_poly.pdbx_seq_one_letter_code
_entity_poly.pdbx_strand_id
1 'polypeptide(L)'
;MHSQVYDGNIYYEVRQAQEVGDNRLVDRLLSPVTKITRKRLQRLWKESEQMTIAFDKFLDIPGLWPGMRLGMMHRILAVKCEEEIINYLDHIYSVWFKLVSRDVSNLRRIDTETVKQIQLRCPRYSSRDAQFLKSHVEKGTLFPSFSDAERRTIWSELLSVDTIIPSLYTFFEDFKYLESCAGSFHHFLELPKHSSDTISSSLRSIFRLGAVSSGPLIQIPNDACSLRDDVPEDQFHRAKNELWLYVMRYYREMERPKQNDRIALARVRTQQADAETLTNFAVLASQQGFRNVQIDHL
;
A
#
# COMPACT_ATOMS: atom_id res chain seq x y z
N MET A 1 -14.98 4.10 31.06
CA MET A 1 -14.05 4.27 29.92
C MET A 1 -14.83 3.98 28.65
N HIS A 2 -15.17 4.99 27.85
CA HIS A 2 -15.76 4.74 26.53
C HIS A 2 -14.67 4.16 25.62
N SER A 3 -14.75 2.85 25.34
CA SER A 3 -13.94 2.24 24.29
C SER A 3 -14.31 2.92 22.98
N GLN A 4 -13.40 3.73 22.44
CA GLN A 4 -13.57 4.34 21.13
C GLN A 4 -13.64 3.20 20.12
N VAL A 5 -14.83 2.97 19.57
CA VAL A 5 -15.03 1.94 18.54
C VAL A 5 -14.31 2.40 17.28
N TYR A 6 -13.17 1.78 16.97
CA TYR A 6 -12.45 2.03 15.73
C TYR A 6 -13.05 1.19 14.60
N ASP A 7 -12.91 1.68 13.38
CA ASP A 7 -13.24 0.96 12.14
C ASP A 7 -12.61 -0.45 12.10
N GLY A 8 -11.41 -0.62 12.68
CA GLY A 8 -10.73 -1.91 12.77
C GLY A 8 -11.38 -2.91 13.71
N ASN A 9 -12.02 -2.47 14.79
CA ASN A 9 -12.76 -3.37 15.69
C ASN A 9 -13.91 -4.02 14.94
N ILE A 10 -14.61 -3.24 14.10
CA ILE A 10 -15.72 -3.75 13.28
C ILE A 10 -15.20 -4.80 12.29
N TYR A 11 -14.08 -4.56 11.60
CA TYR A 11 -13.51 -5.55 10.69
C TYR A 11 -13.13 -6.83 11.45
N TYR A 12 -12.37 -6.70 12.54
CA TYR A 12 -11.90 -7.82 13.36
C TYR A 12 -13.07 -8.67 13.89
N GLU A 13 -14.05 -8.03 14.55
CA GLU A 13 -15.20 -8.72 15.14
C GLU A 13 -16.07 -9.39 14.08
N VAL A 14 -16.23 -8.78 12.90
CA VAL A 14 -16.99 -9.40 11.81
C VAL A 14 -16.26 -10.63 11.25
N ARG A 15 -14.94 -10.57 11.05
CA ARG A 15 -14.17 -11.75 10.59
C ARG A 15 -14.22 -12.90 11.59
N GLN A 16 -14.08 -12.59 12.89
CA GLN A 16 -14.24 -13.58 13.97
C GLN A 16 -15.65 -14.22 13.96
N ALA A 17 -16.70 -13.41 13.79
CA ALA A 17 -18.07 -13.92 13.71
C ALA A 17 -18.31 -14.78 12.45
N GLN A 18 -17.69 -14.43 11.31
CA GLN A 18 -17.74 -15.21 10.07
C GLN A 18 -17.04 -16.57 10.21
N GLU A 19 -15.91 -16.63 10.91
CA GLU A 19 -15.17 -17.88 11.18
C GLU A 19 -16.00 -18.88 11.98
N VAL A 20 -16.79 -18.39 12.95
CA VAL A 20 -17.68 -19.21 13.79
C VAL A 20 -19.04 -19.49 13.11
N GLY A 21 -19.32 -18.86 11.96
CA GLY A 21 -20.59 -19.02 11.23
C GLY A 21 -21.79 -18.28 11.84
N ASP A 22 -21.56 -17.31 12.73
CA ASP A 22 -22.64 -16.56 13.40
C ASP A 22 -23.11 -15.37 12.53
N ASN A 23 -23.97 -15.67 11.56
CA ASN A 23 -24.54 -14.66 10.66
C ASN A 23 -25.35 -13.58 11.39
N ARG A 24 -25.95 -13.90 12.56
CA ARG A 24 -26.73 -12.92 13.34
C ARG A 24 -25.82 -11.89 13.99
N LEU A 25 -24.66 -12.33 14.49
CA LEU A 25 -23.65 -11.44 15.03
C LEU A 25 -23.03 -10.57 13.93
N VAL A 26 -22.75 -11.14 12.76
CA VAL A 26 -22.27 -10.38 11.58
C VAL A 26 -23.25 -9.25 11.22
N ASP A 27 -24.54 -9.54 11.11
CA ASP A 27 -25.55 -8.53 10.78
C ASP A 27 -25.64 -7.43 11.85
N ARG A 28 -25.52 -7.80 13.13
CA ARG A 28 -25.51 -6.85 14.25
C ARG A 28 -24.29 -5.94 14.19
N LEU A 29 -23.10 -6.49 14.01
CA LEU A 29 -21.83 -5.75 13.97
C LEU A 29 -21.73 -4.82 12.76
N LEU A 30 -22.36 -5.19 11.64
CA LEU A 30 -22.44 -4.36 10.45
C LEU A 30 -23.57 -3.33 10.52
N SER A 31 -24.51 -3.42 11.47
CA SER A 31 -25.63 -2.49 11.61
C SER A 31 -25.24 -1.00 11.76
N PRO A 32 -24.20 -0.61 12.56
CA PRO A 32 -23.76 0.77 12.67
C PRO A 32 -22.95 1.25 11.45
N VAL A 33 -22.44 0.33 10.64
CA VAL A 33 -21.69 0.65 9.41
C VAL A 33 -22.64 1.19 8.36
N THR A 34 -22.26 2.27 7.68
CA THR A 34 -23.09 2.83 6.60
C THR A 34 -23.43 1.74 5.57
N LYS A 35 -24.65 1.79 5.01
CA LYS A 35 -25.12 0.83 3.99
C LYS A 35 -24.14 0.69 2.82
N ILE A 36 -23.44 1.79 2.48
CA ILE A 36 -22.42 1.84 1.43
C ILE A 36 -21.17 1.07 1.84
N THR A 37 -20.62 1.35 3.03
CA THR A 37 -19.44 0.65 3.55
C THR A 37 -19.72 -0.84 3.73
N ARG A 38 -20.91 -1.22 4.21
CA ARG A 38 -21.34 -2.63 4.35
C ARG A 38 -21.34 -3.38 3.02
N LYS A 39 -21.99 -2.82 1.99
CA LYS A 39 -22.01 -3.42 0.64
C LYS A 39 -20.60 -3.60 0.08
N ARG A 40 -19.68 -2.69 0.39
CA ARG A 40 -18.30 -2.72 -0.11
C ARG A 40 -17.40 -3.67 0.66
N LEU A 41 -17.61 -3.85 1.96
CA LEU A 41 -16.98 -4.94 2.72
C LEU A 41 -17.44 -6.31 2.21
N GLN A 42 -18.74 -6.47 1.98
CA GLN A 42 -19.27 -7.68 1.33
C GLN A 42 -18.68 -7.88 -0.06
N ARG A 43 -18.43 -6.79 -0.80
CA ARG A 43 -17.78 -6.81 -2.11
C ARG A 43 -16.32 -7.26 -1.99
N LEU A 44 -15.54 -6.68 -1.08
CA LEU A 44 -14.16 -7.08 -0.78
C LEU A 44 -14.09 -8.59 -0.56
N TRP A 45 -14.91 -9.10 0.38
CA TRP A 45 -14.92 -10.53 0.72
C TRP A 45 -15.40 -11.44 -0.40
N LYS A 46 -16.14 -10.93 -1.39
CA LYS A 46 -16.69 -11.72 -2.50
C LYS A 46 -15.89 -11.63 -3.78
N GLU A 47 -15.31 -10.46 -4.06
CA GLU A 47 -14.72 -10.15 -5.36
C GLU A 47 -13.19 -10.07 -5.32
N SER A 48 -12.56 -9.99 -4.14
CA SER A 48 -11.11 -9.92 -4.00
C SER A 48 -10.63 -10.78 -2.84
N GLU A 49 -10.49 -12.08 -3.14
CA GLU A 49 -10.02 -13.09 -2.19
C GLU A 49 -8.62 -12.77 -1.68
N GLN A 50 -7.70 -12.39 -2.58
CA GLN A 50 -6.31 -12.11 -2.22
C GLN A 50 -6.17 -10.88 -1.30
N MET A 51 -6.91 -9.80 -1.58
CA MET A 51 -6.92 -8.64 -0.68
C MET A 51 -7.52 -8.98 0.68
N THR A 52 -8.57 -9.82 0.72
CA THR A 52 -9.15 -10.30 1.98
C THR A 52 -8.11 -11.08 2.78
N ILE A 53 -7.38 -12.01 2.14
CA ILE A 53 -6.29 -12.77 2.76
C ILE A 53 -5.21 -11.82 3.29
N ALA A 54 -4.84 -10.79 2.52
CA ALA A 54 -3.82 -9.82 2.94
C ALA A 54 -4.26 -9.01 4.18
N PHE A 55 -5.52 -8.58 4.27
CA PHE A 55 -6.04 -7.93 5.48
C PHE A 55 -6.16 -8.88 6.66
N ASP A 56 -6.53 -10.14 6.42
CA ASP A 56 -6.72 -11.13 7.48
C ASP A 56 -5.40 -11.51 8.18
N LYS A 57 -4.24 -11.31 7.53
CA LYS A 57 -2.92 -11.44 8.19
C LYS A 57 -2.77 -10.54 9.43
N PHE A 58 -3.52 -9.44 9.52
CA PHE A 58 -3.48 -8.53 10.68
C PHE A 58 -4.41 -8.93 11.82
N LEU A 59 -5.24 -9.98 11.67
CA LEU A 59 -6.12 -10.44 12.75
C LEU A 59 -5.32 -10.82 14.00
N ASP A 60 -4.09 -11.33 13.83
CA ASP A 60 -3.18 -11.65 14.93
C ASP A 60 -2.38 -10.45 15.47
N ILE A 61 -2.57 -9.24 14.94
CA ILE A 61 -1.85 -8.02 15.36
C ILE A 61 -2.87 -6.96 15.84
N PRO A 62 -3.46 -7.13 17.04
CA PRO A 62 -4.52 -6.26 17.54
C PRO A 62 -4.13 -4.78 17.55
N GLY A 63 -2.86 -4.47 17.86
CA GLY A 63 -2.34 -3.09 17.91
C GLY A 63 -2.41 -2.31 16.60
N LEU A 64 -2.55 -2.95 15.43
CA LEU A 64 -2.61 -2.28 14.13
C LEU A 64 -4.01 -1.78 13.75
N TRP A 65 -5.07 -2.41 14.26
CA TRP A 65 -6.46 -2.14 13.88
C TRP A 65 -6.95 -0.71 14.12
N PRO A 66 -6.45 0.06 15.11
CA PRO A 66 -6.79 1.48 15.23
C PRO A 66 -6.42 2.33 14.01
N GLY A 67 -5.51 1.85 13.16
CA GLY A 67 -5.16 2.49 11.88
C GLY A 67 -6.13 2.19 10.73
N MET A 68 -7.06 1.23 10.90
CA MET A 68 -7.99 0.79 9.85
C MET A 68 -8.99 1.89 9.48
N ARG A 69 -9.31 2.02 8.19
CA ARG A 69 -10.26 3.01 7.67
C ARG A 69 -11.23 2.36 6.69
N LEU A 70 -12.32 1.81 7.22
CA LEU A 70 -13.39 1.20 6.44
C LEU A 70 -13.99 2.20 5.43
N GLY A 71 -14.03 3.49 5.81
CA GLY A 71 -14.42 4.57 4.91
C GLY A 71 -13.61 4.67 3.62
N MET A 72 -12.35 4.19 3.59
CA MET A 72 -11.46 4.26 2.41
C MET A 72 -11.49 3.01 1.54
N MET A 73 -12.07 1.90 2.00
CA MET A 73 -12.09 0.61 1.27
C MET A 73 -12.70 0.73 -0.12
N HIS A 74 -13.63 1.67 -0.30
CA HIS A 74 -14.23 1.89 -1.61
C HIS A 74 -13.30 2.46 -2.67
N ARG A 75 -12.34 3.29 -2.24
CA ARG A 75 -11.33 3.88 -3.10
C ARG A 75 -10.30 2.82 -3.48
N ILE A 76 -9.88 2.02 -2.49
CA ILE A 76 -8.99 0.87 -2.67
C ILE A 76 -9.52 -0.10 -3.73
N LEU A 77 -10.80 -0.49 -3.63
CA LEU A 77 -11.40 -1.40 -4.62
C LEU A 77 -11.62 -0.76 -5.99
N ALA A 78 -11.71 0.58 -6.06
CA ALA A 78 -11.94 1.31 -7.31
C ALA A 78 -10.64 1.62 -8.07
N VAL A 79 -9.50 1.71 -7.38
CA VAL A 79 -8.22 2.17 -7.98
C VAL A 79 -7.56 1.15 -8.92
N LYS A 80 -7.95 -0.13 -8.82
CA LYS A 80 -7.41 -1.24 -9.64
C LYS A 80 -5.89 -1.48 -9.50
N CYS A 81 -5.35 -1.25 -8.31
CA CYS A 81 -3.94 -1.47 -7.94
C CYS A 81 -3.82 -2.63 -6.93
N GLU A 82 -4.48 -3.77 -7.17
CA GLU A 82 -4.60 -4.84 -6.17
C GLU A 82 -3.22 -5.40 -5.78
N GLU A 83 -2.34 -5.61 -6.75
CA GLU A 83 -1.00 -6.14 -6.56
C GLU A 83 -0.12 -5.19 -5.72
N GLU A 84 -0.13 -3.89 -6.02
CA GLU A 84 0.61 -2.88 -5.25
C GLU A 84 0.07 -2.74 -3.81
N ILE A 85 -1.26 -2.81 -3.66
CA ILE A 85 -1.93 -2.77 -2.34
C ILE A 85 -1.52 -4.00 -1.51
N ILE A 86 -1.63 -5.20 -2.08
CA ILE A 86 -1.25 -6.45 -1.39
C ILE A 86 0.23 -6.40 -1.02
N ASN A 87 1.10 -5.96 -1.92
CA ASN A 87 2.53 -5.81 -1.64
C ASN A 87 2.81 -4.86 -0.45
N TYR A 88 2.07 -3.75 -0.33
CA TYR A 88 2.19 -2.87 0.84
C TYR A 88 1.72 -3.57 2.13
N LEU A 89 0.57 -4.24 2.09
CA LEU A 89 0.05 -4.97 3.27
C LEU A 89 1.03 -6.07 3.71
N ASP A 90 1.62 -6.79 2.76
CA ASP A 90 2.65 -7.79 3.03
C ASP A 90 3.92 -7.17 3.62
N HIS A 91 4.31 -5.98 3.15
CA HIS A 91 5.40 -5.20 3.75
C HIS A 91 5.10 -4.89 5.22
N ILE A 92 3.90 -4.38 5.54
CA ILE A 92 3.50 -4.14 6.93
C ILE A 92 3.67 -5.42 7.75
N TYR A 93 3.03 -6.51 7.34
CA TYR A 93 3.08 -7.77 8.08
C TYR A 93 4.52 -8.23 8.28
N SER A 94 5.34 -8.19 7.22
CA SER A 94 6.75 -8.63 7.27
C SER A 94 7.59 -7.85 8.27
N VAL A 95 7.39 -6.53 8.37
CA VAL A 95 8.10 -5.69 9.34
C VAL A 95 7.69 -6.09 10.75
N TRP A 96 6.39 -6.14 11.06
CA TRP A 96 5.92 -6.49 12.41
C TRP A 96 6.29 -7.90 12.82
N PHE A 97 6.21 -8.86 11.90
CA PHE A 97 6.64 -10.24 12.12
C PHE A 97 8.13 -10.34 12.40
N LYS A 98 8.95 -9.59 11.66
CA LYS A 98 10.39 -9.50 11.89
C LYS A 98 10.70 -8.90 13.27
N LEU A 99 10.03 -7.81 13.66
CA LEU A 99 10.25 -7.15 14.95
C LEU A 99 10.13 -8.12 16.14
N VAL A 100 9.18 -9.06 16.06
CA VAL A 100 8.95 -10.05 17.13
C VAL A 100 9.65 -11.38 16.88
N SER A 101 10.82 -11.36 16.23
CA SER A 101 11.66 -12.53 15.97
C SER A 101 10.97 -13.63 15.16
N ARG A 102 10.04 -13.26 14.29
CA ARG A 102 9.30 -14.19 13.41
C ARG A 102 8.52 -15.26 14.17
N ASP A 103 8.02 -14.92 15.35
CA ASP A 103 7.13 -15.76 16.13
C ASP A 103 5.69 -15.23 16.06
N VAL A 104 4.81 -16.04 15.47
CA VAL A 104 3.39 -15.71 15.31
C VAL A 104 2.69 -15.51 16.66
N SER A 105 3.11 -16.23 17.71
CA SER A 105 2.53 -16.10 19.05
C SER A 105 2.83 -14.74 19.68
N ASN A 106 3.88 -14.06 19.23
CA ASN A 106 4.27 -12.74 19.72
C ASN A 106 3.52 -11.59 19.04
N LEU A 107 2.94 -11.81 17.87
CA LEU A 107 2.17 -10.79 17.15
C LEU A 107 1.01 -10.24 17.99
N ARG A 108 0.32 -11.12 18.73
CA ARG A 108 -0.83 -10.76 19.58
C ARG A 108 -0.45 -9.91 20.79
N ARG A 109 0.84 -9.89 21.16
CA ARG A 109 1.37 -9.10 22.29
C ARG A 109 1.68 -7.66 21.89
N ILE A 110 1.58 -7.31 20.61
CA ILE A 110 1.80 -5.95 20.11
C ILE A 110 0.57 -5.10 20.45
N ASP A 111 0.76 -4.11 21.32
CA ASP A 111 -0.30 -3.20 21.74
C ASP A 111 -0.39 -1.95 20.85
N THR A 112 -1.56 -1.31 20.91
CA THR A 112 -1.89 -0.09 20.16
C THR A 112 -0.97 1.09 20.46
N GLU A 113 -0.56 1.28 21.71
CA GLU A 113 0.23 2.45 22.09
C GLU A 113 1.65 2.30 21.54
N THR A 114 2.23 1.10 21.61
CA THR A 114 3.48 0.78 20.93
C THR A 114 3.40 1.09 19.44
N VAL A 115 2.36 0.63 18.73
CA VAL A 115 2.17 0.92 17.30
C VAL A 115 2.15 2.42 17.02
N LYS A 116 1.35 3.18 17.77
CA LYS A 116 1.23 4.64 17.59
C LYS A 116 2.54 5.39 17.77
N GLN A 117 3.36 4.95 18.72
CA GLN A 117 4.62 5.62 19.06
C GLN A 117 5.75 5.31 18.08
N ILE A 118 5.75 4.10 17.49
CA ILE A 118 6.82 3.68 16.59
C ILE A 118 6.50 3.86 15.10
N GLN A 119 5.22 3.84 14.70
CA GLN A 119 4.86 4.12 13.30
C GLN A 119 5.39 5.50 12.88
N LEU A 120 5.66 5.67 11.58
CA LEU A 120 6.21 6.92 11.02
C LEU A 120 7.67 7.24 11.43
N ARG A 121 8.38 6.32 12.09
CA ARG A 121 9.80 6.49 12.46
C ARG A 121 10.70 5.60 11.64
N CYS A 122 11.95 6.03 11.44
CA CYS A 122 12.97 5.25 10.73
C CYS A 122 14.28 5.20 11.54
N PRO A 123 14.35 4.39 12.61
CA PRO A 123 15.48 4.42 13.54
C PRO A 123 16.81 3.97 12.93
N ARG A 124 16.81 3.25 11.79
CA ARG A 124 18.04 2.91 11.07
C ARG A 124 18.77 4.14 10.53
N TYR A 125 18.03 5.12 10.01
CA TYR A 125 18.59 6.29 9.33
C TYR A 125 18.43 7.60 10.12
N SER A 126 17.52 7.66 11.08
CA SER A 126 17.26 8.83 11.92
C SER A 126 17.75 8.61 13.34
N SER A 127 18.85 9.27 13.71
CA SER A 127 19.40 9.24 15.07
C SER A 127 18.41 9.77 16.12
N ARG A 128 17.58 10.75 15.73
CA ARG A 128 16.49 11.28 16.57
C ARG A 128 15.44 10.21 16.86
N ASP A 129 15.01 9.46 15.85
CA ASP A 129 14.05 8.37 16.05
C ASP A 129 14.66 7.24 16.87
N ALA A 130 15.91 6.87 16.60
CA ALA A 130 16.61 5.85 17.36
C ALA A 130 16.71 6.21 18.84
N GLN A 131 17.13 7.44 19.17
CA GLN A 131 17.23 7.90 20.56
C GLN A 131 15.87 7.94 21.26
N PHE A 132 14.84 8.45 20.57
CA PHE A 132 13.47 8.46 21.08
C PHE A 132 13.03 7.03 21.43
N LEU A 133 13.11 6.11 20.47
CA LEU A 133 12.64 4.73 20.64
C LEU A 133 13.45 3.97 21.68
N LYS A 134 14.79 4.07 21.66
CA LYS A 134 15.69 3.38 22.60
C LYS A 134 15.29 3.67 24.04
N SER A 135 15.09 4.94 24.38
CA SER A 135 14.72 5.34 25.74
C SER A 135 13.38 4.74 26.20
N HIS A 136 12.43 4.52 25.30
CA HIS A 136 11.13 3.95 25.63
C HIS A 136 11.14 2.42 25.65
N VAL A 137 11.99 1.78 24.83
CA VAL A 137 12.20 0.33 24.89
C VAL A 137 12.92 -0.06 26.17
N GLU A 138 13.98 0.67 26.56
CA GLU A 138 14.73 0.42 27.80
C GLU A 138 13.88 0.61 29.07
N LYS A 139 12.96 1.58 29.05
CA LYS A 139 11.99 1.79 30.15
C LYS A 139 10.83 0.79 30.15
N GLY A 140 10.70 -0.04 29.13
CA GLY A 140 9.58 -0.96 28.95
C GLY A 140 8.23 -0.29 28.66
N THR A 141 8.23 1.00 28.30
CA THR A 141 7.02 1.72 27.89
C THR A 141 6.59 1.37 26.46
N LEU A 142 7.53 0.92 25.62
CA LEU A 142 7.23 0.23 24.37
C LEU A 142 7.39 -1.27 24.56
N PHE A 143 6.52 -2.05 23.92
CA PHE A 143 6.47 -3.50 24.07
C PHE A 143 6.34 -3.93 25.55
N PRO A 144 5.35 -3.41 26.29
CA PRO A 144 5.19 -3.67 27.72
C PRO A 144 4.93 -5.15 28.04
N SER A 145 4.27 -5.87 27.12
CA SER A 145 4.00 -7.32 27.25
C SER A 145 5.21 -8.21 26.98
N PHE A 146 6.39 -7.62 26.73
CA PHE A 146 7.65 -8.33 26.46
C PHE A 146 8.63 -8.16 27.62
N SER A 147 9.41 -9.21 27.88
CA SER A 147 10.49 -9.20 28.86
C SER A 147 11.66 -8.31 28.41
N ASP A 148 12.55 -7.96 29.34
CA ASP A 148 13.75 -7.16 29.01
C ASP A 148 14.70 -7.85 28.03
N ALA A 149 14.72 -9.19 28.00
CA ALA A 149 15.48 -9.94 27.01
C ALA A 149 14.84 -9.81 25.62
N GLU A 150 13.52 -10.02 25.51
CA GLU A 150 12.79 -9.88 24.25
C GLU A 150 12.84 -8.45 23.71
N ARG A 151 12.69 -7.44 24.59
CA ARG A 151 12.79 -6.02 24.20
C ARG A 151 14.16 -5.66 23.62
N ARG A 152 15.25 -6.26 24.13
CA ARG A 152 16.59 -6.08 23.55
C ARG A 152 16.69 -6.67 22.14
N THR A 153 16.06 -7.81 21.89
CA THR A 153 15.98 -8.40 20.54
C THR A 153 15.13 -7.53 19.61
N ILE A 154 13.94 -7.10 20.06
CA ILE A 154 13.05 -6.19 19.31
C ILE A 154 13.78 -4.89 18.96
N TRP A 155 14.59 -4.36 19.87
CA TRP A 155 15.42 -3.18 19.61
C TRP A 155 16.42 -3.39 18.46
N SER A 156 17.10 -4.54 18.44
CA SER A 156 18.00 -4.89 17.34
C SER A 156 17.25 -4.98 16.01
N GLU A 157 16.06 -5.60 16.02
CA GLU A 157 15.23 -5.71 14.82
C GLU A 157 14.72 -4.35 14.34
N LEU A 158 14.30 -3.45 15.24
CA LEU A 158 13.90 -2.08 14.91
C LEU A 158 15.00 -1.33 14.16
N LEU A 159 16.26 -1.43 14.61
CA LEU A 159 17.40 -0.79 13.96
C LEU A 159 17.72 -1.36 12.57
N SER A 160 17.23 -2.56 12.26
CA SER A 160 17.45 -3.20 10.97
C SER A 160 16.41 -2.81 9.91
N VAL A 161 15.29 -2.20 10.31
CA VAL A 161 14.24 -1.73 9.39
C VAL A 161 14.76 -0.52 8.60
N ASP A 162 14.92 -0.67 7.29
CA ASP A 162 15.37 0.35 6.34
C ASP A 162 14.27 1.21 5.74
N THR A 163 13.04 1.03 6.21
CA THR A 163 11.93 1.91 5.85
C THR A 163 11.46 2.68 7.06
N ILE A 164 10.55 3.62 6.82
CA ILE A 164 9.65 4.07 7.87
C ILE A 164 8.89 2.84 8.39
N ILE A 165 8.74 2.71 9.70
CA ILE A 165 7.97 1.63 10.31
C ILE A 165 6.51 1.76 9.87
N PRO A 166 6.00 0.80 9.08
CA PRO A 166 4.70 0.93 8.44
C PRO A 166 3.58 0.44 9.38
N SER A 167 2.36 0.91 9.18
CA SER A 167 1.16 0.44 9.88
C SER A 167 -0.06 0.57 8.97
N LEU A 168 -1.22 0.07 9.40
CA LEU A 168 -2.47 0.33 8.65
C LEU A 168 -2.71 1.84 8.49
N TYR A 169 -2.34 2.65 9.49
CA TYR A 169 -2.45 4.10 9.38
C TYR A 169 -1.59 4.66 8.23
N THR A 170 -0.31 4.26 8.15
CA THR A 170 0.59 4.75 7.09
C THR A 170 0.11 4.28 5.72
N PHE A 171 -0.35 3.04 5.60
CA PHE A 171 -0.95 2.51 4.38
C PHE A 171 -2.10 3.38 3.88
N PHE A 172 -3.05 3.76 4.73
CA PHE A 172 -4.17 4.59 4.31
C PHE A 172 -3.78 6.04 3.99
N GLU A 173 -2.69 6.57 4.57
CA GLU A 173 -2.14 7.86 4.18
C GLU A 173 -1.45 7.78 2.82
N ASP A 174 -0.54 6.82 2.65
CA ASP A 174 0.24 6.61 1.41
C ASP A 174 -0.67 6.20 0.24
N PHE A 175 -1.75 5.47 0.52
CA PHE A 175 -2.75 5.11 -0.48
C PHE A 175 -3.37 6.35 -1.16
N LYS A 176 -3.53 7.47 -0.44
CA LYS A 176 -4.07 8.70 -1.05
C LYS A 176 -3.16 9.20 -2.18
N TYR A 177 -1.85 9.05 -1.99
CA TYR A 177 -0.85 9.40 -2.99
C TYR A 177 -0.83 8.38 -4.14
N LEU A 178 -0.88 7.07 -3.81
CA LEU A 178 -0.98 6.01 -4.82
C LEU A 178 -2.22 6.20 -5.71
N GLU A 179 -3.37 6.57 -5.13
CA GLU A 179 -4.60 6.81 -5.88
C GLU A 179 -4.45 7.96 -6.89
N SER A 180 -3.79 9.05 -6.49
CA SER A 180 -3.46 10.15 -7.41
C SER A 180 -2.57 9.65 -8.57
N CYS A 181 -1.56 8.84 -8.28
CA CYS A 181 -0.65 8.29 -9.29
C CYS A 181 -1.39 7.33 -10.25
N ALA A 182 -2.22 6.43 -9.72
CA ALA A 182 -2.94 5.44 -10.50
C ALA A 182 -3.85 6.06 -11.57
N GLY A 183 -4.35 7.28 -11.33
CA GLY A 183 -5.13 8.05 -12.31
C GLY A 183 -4.44 8.21 -13.66
N SER A 184 -3.10 8.35 -13.68
CA SER A 184 -2.33 8.46 -14.92
C SER A 184 -2.34 7.16 -15.75
N PHE A 185 -2.33 6.00 -15.10
CA PHE A 185 -2.37 4.71 -15.78
C PHE A 185 -3.75 4.38 -16.37
N HIS A 186 -4.84 4.76 -15.70
CA HIS A 186 -6.20 4.56 -16.24
C HIS A 186 -6.38 5.24 -17.59
N HIS A 187 -5.75 6.40 -17.78
CA HIS A 187 -5.74 7.08 -19.06
C HIS A 187 -4.93 6.33 -20.12
N PHE A 188 -3.72 5.92 -19.76
CA PHE A 188 -2.75 5.25 -20.62
C PHE A 188 -3.15 3.83 -21.07
N LEU A 189 -3.98 3.14 -20.27
CA LEU A 189 -4.39 1.77 -20.52
C LEU A 189 -5.81 1.65 -21.07
N GLU A 190 -6.53 2.78 -21.20
CA GLU A 190 -7.96 2.82 -21.56
C GLU A 190 -8.83 1.85 -20.76
N LEU A 191 -8.49 1.65 -19.48
CA LEU A 191 -9.15 0.66 -18.63
C LEU A 191 -10.67 0.92 -18.61
N PRO A 192 -11.50 0.00 -19.15
CA PRO A 192 -12.94 0.16 -19.10
C PRO A 192 -13.38 0.27 -17.65
N LYS A 193 -14.33 1.17 -17.35
CA LYS A 193 -14.87 1.38 -15.99
C LYS A 193 -15.42 0.11 -15.34
N HIS A 194 -15.75 -0.91 -16.13
CA HIS A 194 -16.31 -2.19 -15.69
C HIS A 194 -15.36 -3.38 -15.87
N SER A 195 -14.10 -3.15 -16.25
CA SER A 195 -13.12 -4.23 -16.32
C SER A 195 -12.82 -4.79 -14.92
N SER A 196 -12.61 -6.10 -14.85
CA SER A 196 -12.02 -6.74 -13.67
C SER A 196 -10.53 -6.43 -13.56
N ASP A 197 -9.89 -6.09 -14.68
CA ASP A 197 -8.44 -5.97 -14.80
C ASP A 197 -7.84 -4.90 -13.89
N THR A 198 -6.63 -5.21 -13.43
CA THR A 198 -5.78 -4.34 -12.62
C THR A 198 -4.82 -3.59 -13.54
N ILE A 199 -4.23 -2.49 -13.05
CA ILE A 199 -3.17 -1.79 -13.78
C ILE A 199 -2.02 -2.76 -14.08
N SER A 200 -1.65 -3.61 -13.12
CA SER A 200 -0.60 -4.62 -13.29
C SER A 200 -0.95 -5.66 -14.36
N SER A 201 -2.17 -6.22 -14.35
CA SER A 201 -2.56 -7.23 -15.35
C SER A 201 -2.68 -6.64 -16.76
N SER A 202 -3.16 -5.39 -16.87
CA SER A 202 -3.20 -4.68 -18.14
C SER A 202 -1.82 -4.27 -18.65
N LEU A 203 -0.91 -3.82 -17.78
CA LEU A 203 0.48 -3.59 -18.17
C LEU A 203 1.16 -4.89 -18.63
N ARG A 204 0.85 -6.02 -17.96
CA ARG A 204 1.38 -7.33 -18.36
C ARG A 204 0.92 -7.73 -19.75
N SER A 205 -0.35 -7.49 -20.09
CA SER A 205 -0.90 -7.91 -21.39
C SER A 205 -0.26 -7.18 -22.58
N ILE A 206 0.18 -5.93 -22.36
CA ILE A 206 0.85 -5.09 -23.36
C ILE A 206 2.38 -5.17 -23.32
N PHE A 207 2.96 -5.92 -22.36
CA PHE A 207 4.41 -6.10 -22.24
C PHE A 207 4.93 -7.15 -23.24
N ARG A 208 6.06 -6.86 -23.89
CA ARG A 208 6.72 -7.76 -24.85
C ARG A 208 8.17 -8.01 -24.43
N LEU A 209 8.50 -9.29 -24.21
CA LEU A 209 9.84 -9.76 -23.88
C LEU A 209 10.84 -9.44 -25.02
N GLY A 210 12.04 -8.96 -24.66
CA GLY A 210 13.12 -8.67 -25.60
C GLY A 210 13.09 -7.27 -26.24
N ALA A 211 12.16 -6.40 -25.85
CA ALA A 211 12.11 -5.00 -26.33
C ALA A 211 12.88 -4.02 -25.44
N VAL A 212 13.39 -4.45 -24.28
CA VAL A 212 14.22 -3.63 -23.39
C VAL A 212 15.55 -3.41 -24.08
N SER A 213 15.70 -2.24 -24.71
CA SER A 213 17.02 -1.78 -25.14
C SER A 213 17.86 -1.62 -23.88
N SER A 214 19.01 -2.30 -23.81
CA SER A 214 20.00 -2.09 -22.76
C SER A 214 20.46 -0.62 -22.80
N GLY A 215 19.74 0.25 -22.09
CA GLY A 215 19.96 1.69 -21.92
C GLY A 215 20.01 2.03 -20.43
N PRO A 216 20.62 3.17 -20.04
CA PRO A 216 21.31 3.31 -18.78
C PRO A 216 20.37 3.12 -17.58
N LEU A 217 20.74 2.14 -16.77
CA LEU A 217 20.21 1.84 -15.45
C LEU A 217 19.97 3.14 -14.68
N ILE A 218 18.78 3.28 -14.09
CA ILE A 218 18.60 4.22 -12.97
C ILE A 218 19.69 3.89 -11.95
N GLN A 219 20.63 4.81 -11.77
CA GLN A 219 21.61 4.73 -10.69
C GLN A 219 20.86 4.83 -9.37
N ILE A 220 20.63 3.68 -8.75
CA ILE A 220 20.42 3.58 -7.31
C ILE A 220 21.76 3.95 -6.67
N PRO A 221 21.88 5.06 -5.92
CA PRO A 221 23.10 5.31 -5.18
C PRO A 221 23.20 4.26 -4.07
N ASN A 222 24.22 3.40 -4.18
CA ASN A 222 24.69 2.44 -3.18
C ASN A 222 24.01 1.05 -3.14
N ASP A 223 23.94 0.33 -4.25
CA ASP A 223 24.19 -1.13 -4.14
C ASP A 223 24.71 -1.72 -5.45
N ALA A 224 25.74 -2.55 -5.33
CA ALA A 224 26.50 -3.12 -6.43
C ALA A 224 25.58 -3.94 -7.35
N CYS A 225 25.49 -3.51 -8.60
CA CYS A 225 24.74 -4.17 -9.66
C CYS A 225 25.37 -5.54 -9.96
N SER A 226 24.76 -6.62 -9.48
CA SER A 226 25.03 -7.95 -10.02
C SER A 226 24.09 -8.19 -11.20
N LEU A 227 24.64 -8.10 -12.42
CA LEU A 227 24.04 -8.63 -13.64
C LEU A 227 23.79 -10.13 -13.42
N ARG A 228 22.57 -10.50 -13.06
CA ARG A 228 22.10 -11.88 -13.09
C ARG A 228 21.22 -12.05 -14.32
N ASP A 229 21.33 -13.20 -14.96
CA ASP A 229 20.45 -13.61 -16.07
C ASP A 229 19.00 -13.37 -15.67
N ASP A 230 18.38 -12.38 -16.30
CA ASP A 230 17.12 -11.83 -15.84
C ASP A 230 15.96 -12.77 -16.20
N VAL A 231 15.38 -13.40 -15.18
CA VAL A 231 14.13 -14.15 -15.31
C VAL A 231 13.07 -13.22 -15.94
N PRO A 232 12.26 -13.68 -16.91
CA PRO A 232 11.24 -12.86 -17.57
C PRO A 232 10.33 -12.07 -16.63
N GLU A 233 10.04 -12.64 -15.45
CA GLU A 233 9.23 -12.02 -14.41
C GLU A 233 9.90 -10.78 -13.81
N ASP A 234 11.21 -10.85 -13.57
CA ASP A 234 11.99 -9.74 -13.03
C ASP A 234 12.07 -8.57 -14.01
N GLN A 235 12.11 -8.85 -15.32
CA GLN A 235 12.12 -7.81 -16.36
C GLN A 235 10.82 -7.01 -16.37
N PHE A 236 9.68 -7.69 -16.29
CA PHE A 236 8.38 -7.02 -16.20
C PHE A 236 8.29 -6.18 -14.93
N HIS A 237 8.69 -6.73 -13.78
CA HIS A 237 8.62 -5.98 -12.51
C HIS A 237 9.47 -4.72 -12.55
N ARG A 238 10.70 -4.79 -13.10
CA ARG A 238 11.53 -3.60 -13.30
C ARG A 238 10.89 -2.59 -14.23
N ALA A 239 10.47 -3.03 -15.43
CA ALA A 239 9.80 -2.17 -16.41
C ALA A 239 8.55 -1.48 -15.83
N LYS A 240 7.73 -2.22 -15.07
CA LYS A 240 6.55 -1.69 -14.37
C LYS A 240 6.94 -0.66 -13.31
N ASN A 241 7.97 -0.95 -12.51
CA ASN A 241 8.43 -0.05 -11.45
C ASN A 241 8.98 1.26 -12.04
N GLU A 242 9.68 1.22 -13.16
CA GLU A 242 10.14 2.42 -13.89
C GLU A 242 8.96 3.33 -14.28
N LEU A 243 7.87 2.76 -14.79
CA LEU A 243 6.65 3.54 -15.08
C LEU A 243 6.03 4.12 -13.81
N TRP A 244 5.94 3.35 -12.73
CA TRP A 244 5.44 3.86 -11.45
C TRP A 244 6.30 5.00 -10.91
N LEU A 245 7.63 4.89 -10.98
CA LEU A 245 8.56 5.93 -10.55
C LEU A 245 8.39 7.22 -11.36
N TYR A 246 8.23 7.09 -12.68
CA TYR A 246 7.94 8.23 -13.54
C TYR A 246 6.63 8.91 -13.13
N VAL A 247 5.55 8.13 -13.00
CA VAL A 247 4.24 8.67 -12.61
C VAL A 247 4.30 9.31 -11.23
N MET A 248 4.94 8.70 -10.25
CA MET A 248 5.12 9.29 -8.92
C MET A 248 5.87 10.63 -9.00
N ARG A 249 6.87 10.75 -9.88
CA ARG A 249 7.61 12.00 -10.04
C ARG A 249 6.79 13.12 -10.68
N TYR A 250 5.91 12.78 -11.60
CA TYR A 250 5.20 13.74 -12.46
C TYR A 250 3.67 13.66 -12.35
N TYR A 251 3.11 13.12 -11.26
CA TYR A 251 1.67 12.84 -11.18
C TYR A 251 0.81 14.11 -11.31
N ARG A 252 1.32 15.27 -10.85
CA ARG A 252 0.58 16.54 -10.92
C ARG A 252 0.49 17.07 -12.34
N GLU A 253 1.56 16.92 -13.10
CA GLU A 253 1.66 17.24 -14.52
C GLU A 253 0.93 16.19 -15.38
N MET A 254 0.79 14.97 -14.83
CA MET A 254 0.00 13.82 -15.26
C MET A 254 -1.52 14.06 -15.34
N GLU A 255 -2.05 14.84 -14.39
CA GLU A 255 -3.48 14.93 -14.10
C GLU A 255 -4.24 15.72 -15.19
N ARG A 256 -5.24 15.09 -15.82
CA ARG A 256 -6.18 15.81 -16.70
C ARG A 256 -7.14 16.68 -15.87
N PRO A 257 -7.54 17.86 -16.37
CA PRO A 257 -8.58 18.65 -15.73
C PRO A 257 -9.89 17.86 -15.66
N LYS A 258 -10.49 17.78 -14.46
CA LYS A 258 -11.79 17.13 -14.25
C LYS A 258 -12.85 17.85 -15.09
N GLN A 259 -13.47 17.14 -16.02
CA GLN A 259 -14.42 17.73 -16.98
C GLN A 259 -15.78 18.10 -16.35
N ASN A 260 -15.99 17.84 -15.06
CA ASN A 260 -17.25 18.14 -14.37
C ASN A 260 -16.97 18.65 -12.95
N ASP A 261 -16.85 19.97 -12.79
CA ASP A 261 -17.26 20.66 -11.57
C ASP A 261 -17.89 21.99 -11.99
N ARG A 262 -19.23 22.02 -12.02
CA ARG A 262 -20.05 23.23 -12.23
C ARG A 262 -19.95 24.24 -11.07
N ILE A 263 -18.90 24.15 -10.25
CA ILE A 263 -18.59 25.05 -9.14
C ILE A 263 -17.19 25.61 -9.40
N ALA A 264 -17.09 26.33 -10.51
CA ALA A 264 -15.90 27.06 -10.91
C ALA A 264 -15.86 28.42 -10.20
N LEU A 265 -15.55 28.43 -8.89
CA LEU A 265 -14.98 29.61 -8.24
C LEU A 265 -13.94 29.13 -7.21
N ALA A 266 -12.67 29.45 -7.50
CA ALA A 266 -11.50 29.33 -6.63
C ALA A 266 -10.87 27.93 -6.42
N ARG A 267 -10.80 27.08 -7.44
CA ARG A 267 -9.71 26.08 -7.50
C ARG A 267 -8.61 26.59 -8.42
N VAL A 268 -7.41 26.72 -7.83
CA VAL A 268 -6.13 26.97 -8.48
C VAL A 268 -6.12 26.34 -9.87
N ARG A 269 -5.79 27.14 -10.90
CA ARG A 269 -5.66 26.71 -12.30
C ARG A 269 -5.13 25.29 -12.34
N THR A 270 -5.98 24.32 -12.64
CA THR A 270 -5.56 22.95 -12.94
C THR A 270 -4.64 23.08 -14.14
N GLN A 271 -3.34 22.90 -13.94
CA GLN A 271 -2.37 22.86 -15.02
C GLN A 271 -2.88 21.80 -15.99
N GLN A 272 -3.08 22.20 -17.23
CA GLN A 272 -3.38 21.27 -18.31
C GLN A 272 -2.26 20.22 -18.34
N ALA A 273 -2.63 18.94 -18.48
CA ALA A 273 -1.63 17.87 -18.49
C ALA A 273 -0.53 18.21 -19.50
N ASP A 274 0.72 18.17 -19.03
CA ASP A 274 1.84 18.63 -19.81
C ASP A 274 2.11 17.64 -20.95
N ALA A 275 1.97 18.12 -22.18
CA ALA A 275 2.10 17.28 -23.37
C ALA A 275 3.50 16.66 -23.46
N GLU A 276 4.54 17.41 -23.07
CA GLU A 276 5.92 16.91 -23.03
C GLU A 276 6.07 15.77 -22.02
N THR A 277 5.54 15.95 -20.81
CA THR A 277 5.54 14.91 -19.78
C THR A 277 4.81 13.63 -20.23
N LEU A 278 3.69 13.75 -20.95
CA LEU A 278 2.94 12.59 -21.48
C LEU A 278 3.69 11.89 -22.62
N THR A 279 4.28 12.64 -23.55
CA THR A 279 5.10 12.06 -24.63
C THR A 279 6.33 11.35 -24.05
N ASN A 280 7.02 11.96 -23.08
CA ASN A 280 8.15 11.34 -22.39
C ASN A 280 7.77 10.04 -21.67
N PHE A 281 6.56 9.99 -21.08
CA PHE A 281 6.02 8.76 -20.48
C PHE A 281 5.78 7.66 -21.53
N ALA A 282 5.19 8.01 -22.68
CA ALA A 282 4.97 7.06 -23.78
C ALA A 282 6.30 6.53 -24.35
N VAL A 283 7.30 7.41 -24.53
CA VAL A 283 8.66 7.04 -24.95
C VAL A 283 9.29 6.07 -23.95
N LEU A 284 9.22 6.36 -22.65
CA LEU A 284 9.72 5.46 -21.60
C LEU A 284 9.02 4.09 -21.67
N ALA A 285 7.69 4.07 -21.75
CA ALA A 285 6.94 2.82 -21.84
C ALA A 285 7.32 2.00 -23.08
N SER A 286 7.51 2.66 -24.22
CA SER A 286 7.98 2.03 -25.45
C SER A 286 9.38 1.42 -25.31
N GLN A 287 10.31 2.12 -24.65
CA GLN A 287 11.67 1.65 -24.38
C GLN A 287 11.71 0.48 -23.42
N GLN A 288 10.79 0.44 -22.45
CA GLN A 288 10.65 -0.65 -21.49
C GLN A 288 9.88 -1.86 -22.05
N GLY A 289 9.43 -1.81 -23.31
CA GLY A 289 8.80 -2.93 -23.99
C GLY A 289 7.28 -3.02 -23.87
N PHE A 290 6.61 -1.96 -23.43
CA PHE A 290 5.16 -1.86 -23.47
C PHE A 290 4.70 -1.38 -24.85
N ARG A 291 3.66 -2.01 -25.40
CA ARG A 291 3.12 -1.74 -26.75
C ARG A 291 1.60 -1.59 -26.70
N ASN A 292 1.11 -0.38 -26.95
CA ASN A 292 -0.32 -0.07 -27.05
C ASN A 292 -0.51 1.02 -28.10
N VAL A 293 -1.68 1.04 -28.73
CA VAL A 293 -2.10 2.02 -29.75
C VAL A 293 -1.87 3.47 -29.29
N GLN A 294 -2.05 3.75 -27.99
CA GLN A 294 -1.79 5.08 -27.42
C GLN A 294 -0.30 5.43 -27.33
N ILE A 295 0.59 4.45 -27.12
CA ILE A 295 2.05 4.65 -27.10
C ILE A 295 2.54 5.03 -28.50
N ASP A 296 1.93 4.43 -29.53
CA ASP A 296 2.32 4.64 -30.93
C ASP A 296 1.74 5.95 -31.53
N HIS A 297 0.85 6.64 -30.81
CA HIS A 297 0.15 7.85 -31.27
C HIS A 297 0.51 9.14 -30.51
N LEU A 298 1.35 9.07 -29.46
CA LEU A 298 1.82 10.19 -28.63
C LEU A 298 3.31 10.51 -28.85
#